data_AF-A0A3D3W0J7-F1
#
_entry.id   AF-A0A3D3W0J7-F1
#
_cell.length_a   1.000
_cell.length_b   1.000
_cell.length_c   1.000
_cell.angle_alpha   90.00
_cell.angle_beta   90.00
_cell.angle_gamma   90.00
#
_symmetry.space_group_name_H-M   'P 1'
#
loop_
_entity.id
_entity.type
_entity.pdbx_description
1 polymer ?
#
loop_
_entity_poly.entity_id
_entity_poly.type
_entity_poly.pdbx_seq_one_letter_code
_entity_poly.pdbx_strand_id
1 'polypeptide(L)'
;MCLAERHHGADVWRVRVTELRGHAADAHNVISLAFDGAGELHVSWDHHGHPLRYVRIPAAADLRPGSQLSMVGQGESRVTYPEFYRLPDGDLLFFYRDGASGAGNLVLNRYRLSRAGETGGWQRVQDNLIDGEGQRNSYWQVAVDGAGVIHLSWVWRETPDVVTNHDLCYARSGDGGLTWTDSAGRRLAVPITAANAEYALRIPVGSELANQTSMAVDGSGRPVIATFWRGAVGEVPQYRLVYLTESGWRVSQVGQRTLDFERRGSGTKRPPVSRPLVLLESVAGSRRCVVLFRDQELGGGIVAAVASDYERGPWEFHRLTDAVGQADPLVDFSIWRQQSQVHLLSQMTGQGDGERQESVEPTQVRLLEWRVAWPSVR
;
A
#
# COMPACT_ATOMS: atom_id res chain seq x y z
N MET A 1 -10.93 14.79 -12.21
CA MET A 1 -9.62 14.38 -11.71
C MET A 1 -8.65 15.50 -12.04
N CYS A 2 -7.65 15.71 -11.19
CA CYS A 2 -6.58 16.67 -11.45
C CYS A 2 -5.25 15.92 -11.51
N LEU A 3 -4.47 16.18 -12.55
CA LEU A 3 -3.10 15.70 -12.68
C LEU A 3 -2.17 16.91 -12.54
N ALA A 4 -1.13 16.76 -11.74
CA ALA A 4 -0.16 17.81 -11.51
C ALA A 4 1.25 17.24 -11.54
N GLU A 5 2.19 17.98 -12.11
CA GLU A 5 3.60 17.64 -12.13
C GLU A 5 4.47 18.88 -11.93
N ARG A 6 5.73 18.66 -11.57
CA ARG A 6 6.76 19.69 -11.48
C ARG A 6 8.12 19.07 -11.73
N HIS A 7 9.11 19.91 -12.02
CA HIS A 7 10.51 19.50 -11.90
C HIS A 7 10.89 19.36 -10.41
N HIS A 8 11.73 18.38 -10.08
CA HIS A 8 12.29 18.28 -8.73
C HIS A 8 13.09 19.54 -8.37
N GLY A 9 12.91 20.02 -7.15
CA GLY A 9 13.52 21.27 -6.66
C GLY A 9 12.81 22.55 -7.13
N ALA A 10 11.79 22.46 -7.98
CA ALA A 10 10.92 23.58 -8.31
C ALA A 10 9.67 23.60 -7.43
N ASP A 11 9.06 24.76 -7.25
CA ASP A 11 7.79 24.98 -6.56
C ASP A 11 6.62 25.27 -7.52
N VAL A 12 6.92 25.45 -8.81
CA VAL A 12 5.94 25.68 -9.88
C VAL A 12 5.37 24.36 -10.37
N TRP A 13 4.06 24.18 -10.18
CA TRP A 13 3.31 23.03 -10.66
C TRP A 13 2.62 23.33 -11.98
N ARG A 14 2.76 22.41 -12.94
CA ARG A 14 1.89 22.32 -14.09
C ARG A 14 0.68 21.48 -13.71
N VAL A 15 -0.50 22.10 -13.73
CA VAL A 15 -1.74 21.48 -13.28
C VAL A 15 -2.73 21.35 -14.43
N ARG A 16 -3.29 20.15 -14.62
CA ARG A 16 -4.35 19.88 -15.59
C ARG A 16 -5.57 19.31 -14.89
N VAL A 17 -6.68 20.02 -14.99
CA VAL A 17 -8.00 19.49 -14.68
C VAL A 17 -8.47 18.69 -15.90
N THR A 18 -8.66 17.38 -15.72
CA THR A 18 -9.06 16.49 -16.82
C THR A 18 -10.58 16.35 -16.90
N GLU A 19 -11.06 15.79 -18.00
CA GLU A 19 -12.43 15.35 -18.21
C GLU A 19 -12.80 14.13 -17.37
N LEU A 20 -11.83 13.37 -16.87
CA LEU A 20 -12.07 12.17 -16.05
C LEU A 20 -12.81 12.56 -14.75
N ARG A 21 -13.90 11.87 -14.44
CA ARG A 21 -14.71 12.07 -13.23
C ARG A 21 -14.64 10.83 -12.33
N GLY A 22 -14.87 11.04 -11.04
CA GLY A 22 -14.99 9.99 -10.05
C GLY A 22 -15.95 10.39 -8.94
N HIS A 23 -16.45 9.40 -8.22
CA HIS A 23 -17.34 9.51 -7.08
C HIS A 23 -16.53 9.64 -5.77
N ALA A 24 -16.02 10.84 -5.51
CA ALA A 24 -15.19 11.13 -4.33
C ALA A 24 -15.91 11.01 -2.97
N ALA A 25 -17.23 10.81 -2.98
CA ALA A 25 -18.04 10.53 -1.79
C ALA A 25 -17.81 9.12 -1.23
N ASP A 26 -17.26 8.20 -2.02
CA ASP A 26 -16.86 6.86 -1.59
C ASP A 26 -15.33 6.78 -1.46
N ALA A 27 -14.84 6.57 -0.25
CA ALA A 27 -13.40 6.52 0.04
C ALA A 27 -12.68 5.33 -0.61
N HIS A 28 -13.42 4.32 -1.11
CA HIS A 28 -12.84 3.22 -1.87
C HIS A 28 -12.40 3.64 -3.28
N ASN A 29 -12.96 4.74 -3.80
CA ASN A 29 -12.80 5.19 -5.18
C ASN A 29 -11.50 6.00 -5.38
N VAL A 30 -10.38 5.36 -5.06
CA VAL A 30 -9.04 5.94 -5.12
C VAL A 30 -8.55 6.16 -6.56
N ILE A 31 -7.42 6.87 -6.67
CA ILE A 31 -6.67 7.04 -7.92
C ILE A 31 -5.31 6.36 -7.73
N SER A 32 -4.94 5.51 -8.68
CA SER A 32 -3.65 4.83 -8.73
C SER A 32 -2.93 5.20 -10.01
N LEU A 33 -1.64 5.51 -9.89
CA LEU A 33 -0.83 5.99 -11.01
C LEU A 33 0.59 5.45 -10.96
N ALA A 34 1.18 5.21 -12.13
CA ALA A 34 2.58 4.84 -12.27
C ALA A 34 3.13 5.23 -13.64
N PHE A 35 4.42 5.55 -13.70
CA PHE A 35 5.15 5.67 -14.96
C PHE A 35 5.78 4.33 -15.33
N ASP A 36 5.63 3.91 -16.58
CA ASP A 36 6.37 2.77 -17.11
C ASP A 36 7.83 3.15 -17.49
N GLY A 37 8.59 2.18 -18.00
CA GLY A 37 9.98 2.43 -18.44
C GLY A 37 10.14 3.32 -19.67
N ALA A 38 9.07 3.54 -20.44
CA ALA A 38 9.06 4.48 -21.57
C ALA A 38 8.64 5.90 -21.15
N GLY A 39 8.32 6.11 -19.86
CA GLY A 39 7.88 7.40 -19.34
C GLY A 39 6.41 7.71 -19.64
N GLU A 40 5.61 6.72 -20.05
CA GLU A 40 4.17 6.88 -20.18
C GLU A 40 3.51 6.72 -18.81
N LEU A 41 2.55 7.60 -18.50
CA LEU A 41 1.79 7.57 -17.26
C LEU A 41 0.55 6.70 -17.43
N HIS A 42 0.42 5.70 -16.57
CA HIS A 42 -0.73 4.80 -16.46
C HIS A 42 -1.60 5.28 -15.29
N VAL A 43 -2.91 5.40 -15.49
CA VAL A 43 -3.85 5.87 -14.46
C VAL A 43 -5.07 4.97 -14.40
N SER A 44 -5.42 4.49 -13.21
CA SER A 44 -6.63 3.73 -12.92
C SER A 44 -7.36 4.34 -11.73
N TRP A 45 -8.69 4.52 -11.81
CA TRP A 45 -9.42 5.28 -10.80
C TRP A 45 -10.91 4.91 -10.64
N ASP A 46 -11.48 5.28 -9.50
CA ASP A 46 -12.93 5.27 -9.22
C ASP A 46 -13.58 3.88 -9.20
N HIS A 47 -13.04 3.00 -8.37
CA HIS A 47 -13.43 1.60 -8.29
C HIS A 47 -13.88 1.16 -6.90
N HIS A 48 -15.16 0.84 -6.78
CA HIS A 48 -15.71 0.00 -5.69
C HIS A 48 -16.65 -1.06 -6.27
N GLY A 49 -16.10 -2.07 -6.94
CA GLY A 49 -16.86 -3.10 -7.66
C GLY A 49 -17.40 -2.63 -9.02
N HIS A 50 -16.68 -1.74 -9.70
CA HIS A 50 -17.10 -1.11 -10.95
C HIS A 50 -16.29 -1.62 -12.15
N PRO A 51 -16.73 -1.41 -13.41
CA PRO A 51 -15.91 -1.67 -14.58
C PRO A 51 -14.57 -0.92 -14.53
N LEU A 52 -13.51 -1.54 -15.05
CA LEU A 52 -12.18 -0.96 -15.11
C LEU A 52 -12.23 0.39 -15.83
N ARG A 53 -11.59 1.38 -15.23
CA ARG A 53 -11.39 2.72 -15.76
C ARG A 53 -9.91 2.97 -15.76
N TYR A 54 -9.33 2.92 -16.93
CA TYR A 54 -7.90 2.95 -17.11
C TYR A 54 -7.58 3.76 -18.36
N VAL A 55 -6.59 4.64 -18.26
CA VAL A 55 -6.07 5.46 -19.35
C VAL A 55 -4.55 5.44 -19.34
N ARG A 56 -3.99 5.71 -20.51
CA ARG A 56 -2.57 5.99 -20.70
C ARG A 56 -2.37 7.42 -21.14
N ILE A 57 -1.27 8.01 -20.70
CA ILE A 57 -0.91 9.40 -20.95
C ILE A 57 0.55 9.43 -21.40
N PRO A 58 0.81 9.59 -22.71
CA PRO A 58 2.17 9.75 -23.23
C PRO A 58 2.86 10.96 -22.59
N ALA A 59 4.18 10.89 -22.37
CA ALA A 59 4.95 12.00 -21.80
C ALA A 59 4.77 13.32 -22.59
N ALA A 60 4.64 13.23 -23.92
CA ALA A 60 4.42 14.37 -24.80
C ALA A 60 2.99 14.95 -24.76
N ALA A 61 2.04 14.28 -24.08
CA ALA A 61 0.62 14.65 -24.09
C ALA A 61 0.27 15.75 -23.07
N ASP A 62 1.24 16.34 -22.37
CA ASP A 62 1.00 17.45 -21.42
C ASP A 62 -0.10 17.08 -20.39
N LEU A 63 -0.05 15.86 -19.83
CA LEU A 63 -1.07 15.34 -18.92
C LEU A 63 -2.50 15.22 -19.51
N ARG A 64 -2.69 15.23 -20.84
CA ARG A 64 -3.99 14.92 -21.47
C ARG A 64 -4.23 13.41 -21.49
N PRO A 65 -5.28 12.91 -20.83
CA PRO A 65 -5.65 11.51 -20.95
C PRO A 65 -5.98 11.12 -22.39
N GLY A 66 -5.58 9.90 -22.77
CA GLY A 66 -6.15 9.23 -23.93
C GLY A 66 -7.58 8.73 -23.65
N SER A 67 -8.14 7.99 -24.61
CA SER A 67 -9.39 7.26 -24.39
C SER A 67 -9.23 6.18 -23.33
N GLN A 68 -10.33 5.82 -22.66
CA GLN A 68 -10.35 4.68 -21.75
C GLN A 68 -10.02 3.38 -22.49
N LEU A 69 -9.21 2.54 -21.86
CA LEU A 69 -8.73 1.27 -22.40
C LEU A 69 -9.13 0.12 -21.47
N SER A 70 -9.26 -1.08 -22.04
CA SER A 70 -9.13 -2.32 -21.27
C SER A 70 -7.65 -2.63 -21.00
N MET A 71 -7.37 -3.50 -20.03
CA MET A 71 -6.03 -4.10 -19.91
C MET A 71 -5.97 -5.37 -20.76
N VAL A 72 -6.61 -6.43 -20.30
CA VAL A 72 -6.74 -7.73 -20.98
C VAL A 72 -8.16 -7.95 -21.52
N GLY A 73 -9.15 -7.16 -21.06
CA GLY A 73 -10.55 -7.24 -21.50
C GLY A 73 -11.38 -8.36 -20.85
N GLN A 74 -10.79 -9.14 -19.94
CA GLN A 74 -11.43 -10.23 -19.21
C GLN A 74 -11.29 -10.04 -17.70
N GLY A 75 -12.36 -10.25 -16.92
CA GLY A 75 -12.33 -10.03 -15.47
C GLY A 75 -12.15 -8.55 -15.07
N GLU A 76 -12.68 -7.63 -15.88
CA GLU A 76 -12.53 -6.17 -15.71
C GLU A 76 -13.86 -5.46 -15.41
N SER A 77 -14.92 -6.18 -15.09
CA SER A 77 -16.25 -5.60 -14.87
C SER A 77 -16.53 -5.19 -13.41
N ARG A 78 -15.71 -5.66 -12.46
CA ARG A 78 -15.94 -5.51 -11.01
C ARG A 78 -14.65 -5.24 -10.23
N VAL A 79 -13.89 -4.25 -10.69
CA VAL A 79 -12.61 -3.83 -10.11
C VAL A 79 -12.81 -3.10 -8.78
N THR A 80 -11.93 -3.35 -7.81
CA THR A 80 -11.69 -2.53 -6.61
C THR A 80 -10.20 -2.50 -6.30
N TYR A 81 -9.70 -1.41 -5.69
CA TYR A 81 -8.31 -1.27 -5.23
C TYR A 81 -7.25 -1.44 -6.34
N PRO A 82 -7.22 -0.56 -7.35
CA PRO A 82 -6.20 -0.61 -8.38
C PRO A 82 -4.81 -0.25 -7.81
N GLU A 83 -3.80 -1.08 -8.04
CA GLU A 83 -2.43 -0.84 -7.57
C GLU A 83 -1.41 -1.11 -8.67
N PHE A 84 -0.57 -0.11 -8.99
CA PHE A 84 0.54 -0.28 -9.92
C PHE A 84 1.88 -0.47 -9.18
N TYR A 85 2.72 -1.37 -9.70
CA TYR A 85 4.09 -1.54 -9.23
C TYR A 85 5.06 -1.62 -10.41
N ARG A 86 6.09 -0.77 -10.40
CA ARG A 86 7.10 -0.76 -11.46
C ARG A 86 8.16 -1.82 -11.20
N LEU A 87 8.45 -2.62 -12.22
CA LEU A 87 9.55 -3.60 -12.22
C LEU A 87 10.87 -2.96 -12.68
N PRO A 88 12.04 -3.55 -12.32
CA PRO A 88 13.34 -3.02 -12.73
C PRO A 88 13.54 -2.93 -14.24
N ASP A 89 12.90 -3.82 -15.01
CA ASP A 89 12.94 -3.81 -16.48
C ASP A 89 12.00 -2.77 -17.12
N GLY A 90 11.32 -1.96 -16.32
CA GLY A 90 10.41 -0.91 -16.75
C GLY A 90 8.98 -1.38 -17.03
N ASP A 91 8.71 -2.69 -16.96
CA ASP A 91 7.35 -3.22 -17.00
C ASP A 91 6.55 -2.75 -15.77
N LEU A 92 5.23 -2.85 -15.85
CA LEU A 92 4.34 -2.60 -14.70
C LEU A 92 3.61 -3.87 -14.30
N LEU A 93 3.42 -4.07 -13.00
CA LEU A 93 2.41 -4.96 -12.45
C LEU A 93 1.17 -4.16 -12.12
N PHE A 94 0.01 -4.80 -12.24
CA PHE A 94 -1.26 -4.24 -11.80
C PHE A 94 -2.03 -5.28 -11.00
N PHE A 95 -2.24 -4.97 -9.71
CA PHE A 95 -3.07 -5.74 -8.82
C PHE A 95 -4.43 -5.08 -8.68
N TYR A 96 -5.47 -5.91 -8.60
CA TYR A 96 -6.81 -5.46 -8.25
C TYR A 96 -7.64 -6.58 -7.66
N ARG A 97 -8.70 -6.20 -6.92
CA ARG A 97 -9.75 -7.13 -6.52
C ARG A 97 -10.75 -7.28 -7.67
N ASP A 98 -11.05 -8.51 -8.06
CA ASP A 98 -12.19 -8.79 -8.92
C ASP A 98 -13.37 -9.34 -8.11
N GLY A 99 -14.48 -8.62 -8.12
CA GLY A 99 -15.73 -9.00 -7.44
C GLY A 99 -16.06 -8.15 -6.21
N ALA A 100 -16.98 -8.67 -5.39
CA ALA A 100 -17.41 -8.02 -4.14
C ALA A 100 -16.79 -8.71 -2.92
N SER A 101 -16.96 -8.09 -1.75
CA SER A 101 -16.57 -8.67 -0.47
C SER A 101 -17.18 -10.08 -0.28
N GLY A 102 -16.34 -11.05 0.10
CA GLY A 102 -16.69 -12.45 0.37
C GLY A 102 -15.92 -13.48 -0.48
N ALA A 103 -15.30 -13.06 -1.59
CA ALA A 103 -14.60 -13.96 -2.51
C ALA A 103 -13.07 -14.02 -2.32
N GLY A 104 -12.46 -12.93 -1.84
CA GLY A 104 -11.00 -12.87 -1.64
C GLY A 104 -10.15 -12.85 -2.92
N ASN A 105 -10.74 -12.66 -4.11
CA ASN A 105 -10.08 -12.81 -5.41
C ASN A 105 -9.09 -11.67 -5.75
N LEU A 106 -7.79 -11.97 -5.65
CA LEU A 106 -6.70 -11.09 -6.06
C LEU A 106 -6.23 -11.41 -7.49
N VAL A 107 -6.41 -10.46 -8.41
CA VAL A 107 -5.94 -10.57 -9.80
C VAL A 107 -4.59 -9.87 -9.98
N LEU A 108 -3.71 -10.46 -10.78
CA LEU A 108 -2.44 -9.87 -11.19
C LEU A 108 -2.31 -9.81 -12.71
N ASN A 109 -2.11 -8.61 -13.24
CA ASN A 109 -1.71 -8.38 -14.63
C ASN A 109 -0.27 -7.83 -14.69
N ARG A 110 0.39 -8.00 -15.84
CA ARG A 110 1.67 -7.37 -16.16
C ARG A 110 1.60 -6.65 -17.49
N TYR A 111 2.00 -5.38 -17.51
CA TYR A 111 2.24 -4.62 -18.73
C TYR A 111 3.66 -4.88 -19.20
N ARG A 112 3.78 -5.41 -20.41
CA ARG A 112 5.05 -5.56 -21.12
C ARG A 112 5.31 -4.30 -21.93
N LEU A 113 6.47 -3.68 -21.74
CA LEU A 113 6.91 -2.60 -22.62
C LEU A 113 7.10 -3.11 -24.05
N SER A 114 6.77 -2.27 -25.04
CA SER A 114 7.14 -2.53 -26.43
C SER A 114 8.66 -2.51 -26.57
N ARG A 115 9.20 -3.50 -27.29
CA ARG A 115 10.63 -3.65 -27.58
C ARG A 115 10.83 -3.76 -29.10
N ALA A 116 12.07 -3.71 -29.57
CA ALA A 116 12.34 -3.79 -31.00
C ALA A 116 11.78 -5.11 -31.58
N GLY A 117 10.76 -5.02 -32.43
CA GLY A 117 10.08 -6.18 -33.03
C GLY A 117 8.95 -6.78 -32.18
N GLU A 118 8.64 -6.22 -31.01
CA GLU A 118 7.60 -6.72 -30.10
C GLU A 118 6.64 -5.60 -29.69
N THR A 119 5.34 -5.81 -29.90
CA THR A 119 4.30 -4.91 -29.39
C THR A 119 3.99 -5.23 -27.94
N GLY A 120 4.19 -4.25 -27.07
CA GLY A 120 3.86 -4.33 -25.65
C GLY A 120 2.36 -4.33 -25.38
N GLY A 121 1.98 -4.61 -24.15
CA GLY A 121 0.58 -4.72 -23.75
C GLY A 121 0.40 -5.39 -22.40
N TRP A 122 -0.83 -5.32 -21.89
CA TRP A 122 -1.21 -6.01 -20.67
C TRP A 122 -1.42 -7.50 -20.92
N GLN A 123 -0.95 -8.30 -19.99
CA GLN A 123 -1.12 -9.75 -19.96
C GLN A 123 -1.59 -10.17 -18.57
N ARG A 124 -2.50 -11.14 -18.51
CA ARG A 124 -2.92 -11.78 -17.26
C ARG A 124 -1.77 -12.66 -16.75
N VAL A 125 -1.44 -12.53 -15.46
CA VAL A 125 -0.43 -13.36 -14.79
C VAL A 125 -1.10 -14.34 -13.83
N GLN A 126 -2.04 -13.86 -13.00
CA GLN A 126 -2.83 -14.68 -12.09
C GLN A 126 -4.28 -14.25 -12.13
N ASP A 127 -5.19 -15.20 -12.41
CA ASP A 127 -6.63 -14.98 -12.42
C ASP A 127 -7.23 -14.89 -11.01
N ASN A 128 -6.65 -15.64 -10.07
CA ASN A 128 -7.06 -15.69 -8.67
C ASN A 128 -5.87 -16.15 -7.82
N LEU A 129 -5.03 -15.21 -7.40
CA LEU A 129 -3.79 -15.51 -6.68
C LEU A 129 -4.05 -15.93 -5.23
N ILE A 130 -4.91 -15.18 -4.54
CA ILE A 130 -5.37 -15.47 -3.18
C ILE A 130 -6.86 -15.79 -3.28
N ASP A 131 -7.29 -16.91 -2.74
CA ASP A 131 -8.68 -17.34 -2.77
C ASP A 131 -9.23 -17.43 -1.34
N GLY A 132 -10.33 -16.70 -1.11
CA GLY A 132 -11.08 -16.72 0.15
C GLY A 132 -12.07 -17.87 0.23
N GLU A 133 -12.19 -18.69 -0.82
CA GLU A 133 -13.02 -19.90 -0.91
C GLU A 133 -14.52 -19.60 -0.67
N GLY A 134 -14.95 -18.38 -0.96
CA GLY A 134 -16.30 -17.88 -0.67
C GLY A 134 -16.61 -17.73 0.83
N GLN A 135 -15.61 -17.88 1.70
CA GLN A 135 -15.76 -17.86 3.16
C GLN A 135 -15.17 -16.60 3.79
N ARG A 136 -14.14 -16.02 3.19
CA ARG A 136 -13.39 -14.89 3.75
C ARG A 136 -12.87 -13.93 2.69
N ASN A 137 -12.44 -12.76 3.14
CA ASN A 137 -11.76 -11.77 2.32
C ASN A 137 -10.27 -11.75 2.61
N SER A 138 -9.48 -11.39 1.60
CA SER A 138 -8.07 -11.03 1.73
C SER A 138 -7.91 -9.52 1.56
N TYR A 139 -6.99 -8.94 2.32
CA TYR A 139 -6.56 -7.55 2.14
C TYR A 139 -5.05 -7.51 2.12
N TRP A 140 -4.49 -7.19 0.95
CA TRP A 140 -3.07 -7.31 0.68
C TRP A 140 -2.34 -5.97 0.70
N GLN A 141 -1.02 -6.08 0.65
CA GLN A 141 -0.07 -5.05 0.26
C GLN A 141 1.09 -5.72 -0.48
N VAL A 142 1.73 -4.99 -1.39
CA VAL A 142 2.84 -5.49 -2.21
C VAL A 142 4.06 -4.58 -2.10
N ALA A 143 5.25 -5.17 -2.20
CA ALA A 143 6.49 -4.46 -2.46
C ALA A 143 7.28 -5.19 -3.56
N VAL A 144 7.97 -4.41 -4.40
CA VAL A 144 8.91 -4.94 -5.40
C VAL A 144 10.31 -4.48 -5.00
N ASP A 145 11.22 -5.43 -4.81
CA ASP A 145 12.60 -5.15 -4.41
C ASP A 145 13.50 -4.75 -5.61
N GLY A 146 14.75 -4.42 -5.32
CA GLY A 146 15.72 -4.03 -6.36
C GLY A 146 16.06 -5.13 -7.36
N ALA A 147 15.82 -6.41 -7.01
CA ALA A 147 16.00 -7.56 -7.89
C ALA A 147 14.74 -7.90 -8.71
N GLY A 148 13.62 -7.18 -8.48
CA GLY A 148 12.35 -7.44 -9.14
C GLY A 148 11.54 -8.57 -8.51
N VAL A 149 11.92 -9.02 -7.30
CA VAL A 149 11.13 -9.97 -6.52
C VAL A 149 9.87 -9.25 -6.03
N ILE A 150 8.73 -9.88 -6.26
CA ILE A 150 7.44 -9.42 -5.78
C ILE A 150 7.22 -10.02 -4.40
N HIS A 151 7.05 -9.18 -3.39
CA HIS A 151 6.69 -9.57 -2.04
C HIS A 151 5.22 -9.21 -1.81
N LEU A 152 4.46 -10.15 -1.29
CA LEU A 152 3.03 -10.02 -1.04
C LEU A 152 2.77 -10.41 0.41
N SER A 153 2.03 -9.57 1.14
CA SER A 153 1.48 -9.94 2.44
C SER A 153 0.02 -9.53 2.54
N TRP A 154 -0.75 -10.23 3.36
CA TRP A 154 -2.18 -9.97 3.52
C TRP A 154 -2.69 -10.40 4.89
N VAL A 155 -3.84 -9.85 5.26
CA VAL A 155 -4.64 -10.33 6.39
C VAL A 155 -5.91 -10.99 5.85
N TRP A 156 -6.46 -11.93 6.61
CA TRP A 156 -7.79 -12.49 6.35
C TRP A 156 -8.87 -11.72 7.09
N ARG A 157 -10.10 -11.71 6.57
CA ARG A 157 -11.29 -11.19 7.24
C ARG A 157 -12.49 -12.09 7.00
N GLU A 158 -13.06 -12.64 8.07
CA GLU A 158 -14.15 -13.62 7.97
C GLU A 158 -15.52 -12.99 7.65
N THR A 159 -15.78 -11.76 8.05
CA THR A 159 -17.09 -11.10 7.84
C THR A 159 -16.93 -9.64 7.41
N PRO A 160 -17.99 -8.92 7.01
CA PRO A 160 -17.88 -7.48 6.75
C PRO A 160 -17.40 -6.65 7.96
N ASP A 161 -17.50 -7.18 9.19
CA ASP A 161 -17.03 -6.50 10.40
C ASP A 161 -15.49 -6.52 10.47
N VAL A 162 -14.88 -5.34 10.55
CA VAL A 162 -13.42 -5.16 10.59
C VAL A 162 -12.75 -5.86 11.77
N VAL A 163 -13.47 -6.12 12.87
CA VAL A 163 -12.89 -6.83 14.04
C VAL A 163 -12.63 -8.32 13.74
N THR A 164 -13.17 -8.83 12.64
CA THR A 164 -12.90 -10.20 12.16
C THR A 164 -11.65 -10.29 11.29
N ASN A 165 -10.86 -9.21 11.17
CA ASN A 165 -9.49 -9.31 10.66
C ASN A 165 -8.67 -10.26 11.54
N HIS A 166 -7.92 -11.17 10.93
CA HIS A 166 -7.00 -12.05 11.63
C HIS A 166 -5.80 -12.43 10.75
N ASP A 167 -4.75 -12.86 11.45
CA ASP A 167 -3.49 -13.36 10.91
C ASP A 167 -2.75 -12.38 9.99
N LEU A 168 -1.47 -12.67 9.75
CA LEU A 168 -0.67 -11.99 8.75
C LEU A 168 0.07 -13.03 7.93
N CYS A 169 -0.24 -13.08 6.64
CA CYS A 169 0.29 -14.06 5.70
C CYS A 169 1.33 -13.44 4.75
N TYR A 170 2.14 -14.29 4.13
CA TYR A 170 3.19 -13.87 3.21
C TYR A 170 3.40 -14.84 2.05
N ALA A 171 3.81 -14.30 0.90
CA ALA A 171 4.34 -15.03 -0.24
C ALA A 171 5.30 -14.15 -1.05
N ARG A 172 6.17 -14.75 -1.86
CA ARG A 172 7.01 -14.02 -2.82
C ARG A 172 7.13 -14.71 -4.17
N SER A 173 7.41 -13.93 -5.20
CA SER A 173 7.66 -14.41 -6.57
C SER A 173 8.89 -13.74 -7.18
N GLY A 174 9.85 -14.55 -7.63
CA GLY A 174 11.07 -14.08 -8.29
C GLY A 174 11.01 -14.12 -9.83
N ASP A 175 9.88 -14.57 -10.40
CA ASP A 175 9.73 -14.80 -11.85
C ASP A 175 8.61 -13.95 -12.47
N GLY A 176 8.34 -12.79 -11.86
CA GLY A 176 7.34 -11.84 -12.36
C GLY A 176 5.90 -12.22 -12.06
N GLY A 177 5.67 -13.05 -11.03
CA GLY A 177 4.35 -13.41 -10.52
C GLY A 177 3.84 -14.77 -11.01
N LEU A 178 4.64 -15.53 -11.76
CA LEU A 178 4.24 -16.82 -12.35
C LEU A 178 4.22 -17.93 -11.30
N THR A 179 5.26 -18.01 -10.47
CA THR A 179 5.33 -18.95 -9.35
C THR A 179 5.54 -18.22 -8.03
N TRP A 180 4.99 -18.81 -6.96
CA TRP A 180 4.98 -18.23 -5.63
C TRP A 180 5.61 -19.20 -4.63
N THR A 181 6.37 -18.64 -3.69
CA THR A 181 7.05 -19.38 -2.61
C THR A 181 6.80 -18.72 -1.27
N ASP A 182 6.93 -19.50 -0.20
CA ASP A 182 7.06 -18.97 1.15
C ASP A 182 8.47 -18.37 1.39
N SER A 183 8.67 -17.79 2.57
CA SER A 183 9.95 -17.18 2.98
C SER A 183 11.13 -18.17 2.97
N ALA A 184 10.85 -19.47 3.19
CA ALA A 184 11.82 -20.55 3.14
C ALA A 184 12.09 -21.08 1.72
N GLY A 185 11.39 -20.56 0.70
CA GLY A 185 11.57 -20.96 -0.70
C GLY A 185 10.77 -22.20 -1.11
N ARG A 186 9.89 -22.72 -0.25
CA ARG A 186 8.99 -23.81 -0.62
C ARG A 186 7.88 -23.24 -1.49
N ARG A 187 7.63 -23.91 -2.62
CA ARG A 187 6.58 -23.54 -3.59
C ARG A 187 5.20 -23.63 -2.94
N LEU A 188 4.40 -22.59 -3.15
CA LEU A 188 2.99 -22.53 -2.77
C LEU A 188 2.12 -22.93 -3.97
N ALA A 189 1.05 -23.68 -3.72
CA ALA A 189 0.02 -23.92 -4.73
C ALA A 189 -0.83 -22.66 -4.89
N VAL A 190 -1.16 -22.32 -6.15
CA VAL A 190 -2.06 -21.21 -6.50
C VAL A 190 -3.41 -21.82 -6.93
N PRO A 191 -4.56 -21.33 -6.42
CA PRO A 191 -4.69 -20.22 -5.49
C PRO A 191 -4.13 -20.51 -4.09
N ILE A 192 -3.63 -19.45 -3.44
CA ILE A 192 -3.21 -19.48 -2.04
C ILE A 192 -4.46 -19.29 -1.17
N THR A 193 -4.72 -20.25 -0.28
CA THR A 193 -5.86 -20.25 0.64
C THR A 193 -5.38 -20.19 2.09
N ALA A 194 -6.30 -20.07 3.03
CA ALA A 194 -5.96 -20.13 4.46
C ALA A 194 -5.28 -21.46 4.85
N ALA A 195 -5.52 -22.55 4.12
CA ALA A 195 -4.95 -23.87 4.41
C ALA A 195 -3.47 -24.02 4.00
N ASN A 196 -3.03 -23.31 2.95
CA ASN A 196 -1.68 -23.47 2.39
C ASN A 196 -0.78 -22.23 2.55
N ALA A 197 -1.32 -21.09 2.98
CA ALA A 197 -0.57 -19.86 3.20
C ALA A 197 0.57 -20.03 4.21
N GLU A 198 1.67 -19.32 4.00
CA GLU A 198 2.61 -19.03 5.09
C GLU A 198 2.00 -17.98 6.01
N TYR A 199 2.08 -18.24 7.31
CA TYR A 199 1.66 -17.30 8.35
C TYR A 199 2.90 -16.64 8.95
N ALA A 200 3.18 -15.42 8.52
CA ALA A 200 4.22 -14.57 9.11
C ALA A 200 3.95 -14.32 10.60
N LEU A 201 2.67 -14.15 10.95
CA LEU A 201 2.23 -14.07 12.34
C LEU A 201 0.79 -14.55 12.48
N ARG A 202 0.51 -15.30 13.56
CA ARG A 202 -0.87 -15.60 13.98
C ARG A 202 -1.39 -14.49 14.87
N ILE A 203 -2.51 -13.88 14.49
CA ILE A 203 -3.12 -12.75 15.21
C ILE A 203 -4.63 -13.05 15.27
N PRO A 204 -5.22 -13.25 16.45
CA PRO A 204 -6.62 -13.65 16.53
C PRO A 204 -7.57 -12.50 16.13
N VAL A 205 -8.81 -12.87 15.77
CA VAL A 205 -9.92 -11.90 15.65
C VAL A 205 -10.10 -11.10 16.95
N GLY A 206 -10.65 -9.89 16.85
CA GLY A 206 -10.84 -8.99 17.98
C GLY A 206 -9.55 -8.30 18.46
N SER A 207 -8.43 -8.48 17.74
CA SER A 207 -7.16 -7.84 18.08
C SER A 207 -7.00 -6.43 17.49
N GLU A 208 -8.06 -5.80 16.97
CA GLU A 208 -7.93 -4.51 16.25
C GLU A 208 -6.88 -4.52 15.13
N LEU A 209 -6.65 -5.66 14.49
CA LEU A 209 -5.67 -5.82 13.40
C LEU A 209 -6.05 -4.96 12.18
N ALA A 210 -5.15 -4.09 11.73
CA ALA A 210 -5.37 -3.30 10.52
C ALA A 210 -5.31 -4.16 9.24
N ASN A 211 -5.99 -3.71 8.19
CA ASN A 211 -5.95 -4.28 6.84
C ASN A 211 -5.49 -3.21 5.84
N GLN A 212 -4.99 -3.62 4.67
CA GLN A 212 -4.51 -2.73 3.59
C GLN A 212 -3.48 -1.72 4.09
N THR A 213 -2.41 -2.23 4.70
CA THR A 213 -1.35 -1.41 5.29
C THR A 213 -0.20 -1.26 4.30
N SER A 214 1.05 -1.39 4.74
CA SER A 214 2.19 -1.30 3.84
C SER A 214 3.25 -2.33 4.18
N MET A 215 4.12 -2.59 3.21
CA MET A 215 5.34 -3.34 3.42
C MET A 215 6.47 -2.76 2.58
N ALA A 216 7.69 -3.03 3.00
CA ALA A 216 8.91 -2.68 2.27
C ALA A 216 9.90 -3.86 2.36
N VAL A 217 10.93 -3.82 1.52
CA VAL A 217 11.99 -4.83 1.48
C VAL A 217 13.32 -4.12 1.70
N ASP A 218 14.14 -4.63 2.61
CA ASP A 218 15.45 -4.05 2.88
C ASP A 218 16.46 -4.34 1.76
N GLY A 219 17.64 -3.75 1.83
CA GLY A 219 18.72 -3.97 0.85
C GLY A 219 19.24 -5.41 0.78
N SER A 220 18.76 -6.31 1.65
CA SER A 220 19.09 -7.74 1.69
C SER A 220 17.93 -8.64 1.24
N GLY A 221 16.85 -8.07 0.69
CA GLY A 221 15.71 -8.85 0.21
C GLY A 221 14.77 -9.35 1.33
N ARG A 222 14.88 -8.81 2.55
CA ARG A 222 14.03 -9.22 3.68
C ARG A 222 12.82 -8.30 3.80
N PRO A 223 11.59 -8.85 3.86
CA PRO A 223 10.37 -8.06 4.02
C PRO A 223 10.23 -7.51 5.45
N VAL A 224 9.72 -6.29 5.54
CA VAL A 224 9.19 -5.67 6.76
C VAL A 224 7.79 -5.17 6.48
N ILE A 225 6.83 -5.62 7.27
CA ILE A 225 5.40 -5.29 7.14
C ILE A 225 5.03 -4.37 8.30
N ALA A 226 4.48 -3.19 8.01
CA ALA A 226 3.99 -2.28 9.05
C ALA A 226 2.48 -2.36 9.16
N THR A 227 1.99 -2.52 10.39
CA THR A 227 0.56 -2.59 10.70
C THR A 227 0.33 -2.11 12.14
N PHE A 228 -0.90 -2.24 12.65
CA PHE A 228 -1.20 -2.10 14.07
C PHE A 228 -2.15 -3.19 14.53
N TRP A 229 -2.00 -3.59 15.80
CA TRP A 229 -2.97 -4.45 16.50
C TRP A 229 -2.79 -4.36 18.02
N ARG A 230 -3.79 -4.85 18.74
CA ARG A 230 -3.85 -5.04 20.19
C ARG A 230 -3.20 -6.37 20.56
N GLY A 231 -2.20 -6.33 21.44
CA GLY A 231 -1.43 -7.52 21.83
C GLY A 231 -2.25 -8.50 22.66
N ALA A 232 -2.55 -8.11 23.90
CA ALA A 232 -3.43 -8.86 24.80
C ALA A 232 -4.77 -8.15 25.01
N VAL A 233 -5.77 -8.90 25.46
CA VAL A 233 -7.09 -8.35 25.83
C VAL A 233 -6.89 -7.28 26.91
N GLY A 234 -7.46 -6.09 26.70
CA GLY A 234 -7.32 -4.95 27.60
C GLY A 234 -6.10 -4.05 27.36
N GLU A 235 -5.15 -4.44 26.50
CA GLU A 235 -4.06 -3.56 26.08
C GLU A 235 -4.49 -2.59 24.98
N VAL A 236 -3.77 -1.50 24.77
CA VAL A 236 -4.06 -0.53 23.69
C VAL A 236 -3.49 -1.03 22.35
N PRO A 237 -4.19 -0.85 21.20
CA PRO A 237 -3.60 -1.12 19.89
C PRO A 237 -2.31 -0.34 19.64
N GLN A 238 -1.25 -1.04 19.23
CA GLN A 238 0.09 -0.49 19.00
C GLN A 238 0.48 -0.63 17.53
N TYR A 239 1.20 0.37 17.01
CA TYR A 239 1.92 0.22 15.75
C TYR A 239 3.05 -0.80 15.89
N ARG A 240 3.20 -1.67 14.88
CA ARG A 240 4.12 -2.79 14.94
C ARG A 240 4.70 -3.08 13.56
N LEU A 241 5.92 -3.61 13.57
CA LEU A 241 6.59 -4.17 12.41
C LEU A 241 6.66 -5.68 12.54
N VAL A 242 6.30 -6.40 11.49
CA VAL A 242 6.52 -7.85 11.36
C VAL A 242 7.58 -8.05 10.28
N TYR A 243 8.70 -8.67 10.63
CA TYR A 243 9.87 -8.74 9.76
C TYR A 243 10.52 -10.12 9.77
N LEU A 244 11.17 -10.47 8.67
CA LEU A 244 11.84 -11.75 8.51
C LEU A 244 13.31 -11.67 8.95
N THR A 245 13.73 -12.60 9.80
CA THR A 245 15.14 -12.83 10.16
C THR A 245 15.60 -14.20 9.66
N GLU A 246 16.89 -14.50 9.78
CA GLU A 246 17.42 -15.85 9.52
C GLU A 246 16.75 -16.93 10.39
N SER A 247 16.30 -16.55 11.59
CA SER A 247 15.61 -17.43 12.54
C SER A 247 14.09 -17.49 12.33
N GLY A 248 13.57 -16.84 11.30
CA GLY A 248 12.13 -16.72 11.03
C GLY A 248 11.55 -15.35 11.38
N TRP A 249 10.23 -15.27 11.38
CA TRP A 249 9.48 -14.03 11.59
C TRP A 249 9.57 -13.50 13.02
N ARG A 250 9.69 -12.19 13.14
CA ARG A 250 9.82 -11.44 14.40
C ARG A 250 8.89 -10.23 14.38
N VAL A 251 8.68 -9.66 15.56
CA VAL A 251 7.83 -8.49 15.77
C VAL A 251 8.61 -7.45 16.56
N SER A 252 8.51 -6.19 16.16
CA SER A 252 8.90 -5.05 16.99
C SER A 252 7.74 -4.06 17.10
N GLN A 253 7.70 -3.32 18.21
CA GLN A 253 6.71 -2.28 18.45
C GLN A 253 7.28 -0.92 18.06
N VAL A 254 6.45 -0.08 17.47
CA VAL A 254 6.79 1.30 17.09
C VAL A 254 6.18 2.24 18.12
N GLY A 255 7.02 2.78 19.00
CA GLY A 255 6.59 3.66 20.10
C GLY A 255 5.77 2.94 21.17
N GLN A 256 5.01 3.73 21.93
CA GLN A 256 4.16 3.26 23.03
C GLN A 256 2.93 4.17 23.13
N ARG A 257 1.83 3.74 22.52
CA ARG A 257 0.54 4.45 22.53
C ARG A 257 -0.22 4.21 23.84
N THR A 258 -1.10 5.14 24.21
CA THR A 258 -1.96 5.05 25.41
C THR A 258 -3.47 5.19 25.12
N LEU A 259 -3.86 5.69 23.95
CA LEU A 259 -5.24 5.92 23.58
C LEU A 259 -5.85 4.66 22.95
N ASP A 260 -6.78 4.08 23.69
CA ASP A 260 -7.53 2.91 23.25
C ASP A 260 -8.61 3.25 22.20
N PHE A 261 -8.92 2.27 21.34
CA PHE A 261 -10.01 2.35 20.37
C PHE A 261 -10.48 0.96 19.91
N GLU A 262 -11.67 0.93 19.32
CA GLU A 262 -12.25 -0.25 18.65
C GLU A 262 -12.89 0.22 17.32
N ARG A 263 -12.69 -0.53 16.24
CA ARG A 263 -13.19 -0.13 14.90
C ARG A 263 -14.52 -0.79 14.49
N ARG A 264 -15.14 -1.60 15.36
CA ARG A 264 -16.33 -2.43 15.13
C ARG A 264 -17.29 -1.98 14.01
N GLY A 265 -17.72 -2.94 13.21
CA GLY A 265 -18.73 -2.82 12.16
C GLY A 265 -18.14 -2.81 10.75
N SER A 266 -18.99 -2.56 9.76
CA SER A 266 -18.64 -2.56 8.33
C SER A 266 -18.28 -1.16 7.80
N GLY A 267 -17.81 -1.12 6.56
CA GLY A 267 -17.46 0.11 5.84
C GLY A 267 -16.14 0.73 6.29
N THR A 268 -15.81 1.90 5.73
CA THR A 268 -14.62 2.65 6.08
C THR A 268 -14.73 3.22 7.49
N LYS A 269 -13.75 2.92 8.34
CA LYS A 269 -13.74 3.28 9.77
C LYS A 269 -12.92 4.52 10.06
N ARG A 270 -13.22 5.18 11.18
CA ARG A 270 -12.57 6.42 11.61
C ARG A 270 -11.72 6.25 12.90
N PRO A 271 -10.69 5.38 12.91
CA PRO A 271 -9.82 5.22 14.08
C PRO A 271 -9.03 6.50 14.39
N PRO A 272 -8.54 6.66 15.64
CA PRO A 272 -7.69 7.79 16.03
C PRO A 272 -6.26 7.72 15.43
N VAL A 273 -6.00 6.71 14.62
CA VAL A 273 -4.71 6.38 14.01
C VAL A 273 -4.87 6.17 12.50
N SER A 274 -3.86 6.46 11.68
CA SER A 274 -3.83 5.97 10.29
C SER A 274 -3.30 4.55 10.22
N ARG A 275 -3.47 3.92 9.06
CA ARG A 275 -2.60 2.80 8.66
C ARG A 275 -1.15 3.31 8.49
N PRO A 276 -0.13 2.53 8.89
CA PRO A 276 1.26 2.97 8.79
C PRO A 276 1.86 2.70 7.40
N LEU A 277 2.78 3.56 7.00
CA LEU A 277 3.64 3.41 5.81
C LEU A 277 5.09 3.19 6.24
N VAL A 278 5.72 2.09 5.84
CA VAL A 278 7.13 1.81 6.14
C VAL A 278 8.07 2.11 4.98
N LEU A 279 9.20 2.73 5.30
CA LEU A 279 10.29 3.04 4.38
C LEU A 279 11.59 2.50 4.98
N LEU A 280 12.33 1.69 4.20
CA LEU A 280 13.59 1.09 4.60
C LEU A 280 14.74 1.66 3.78
N GLU A 281 15.88 1.88 4.42
CA GLU A 281 17.10 2.22 3.70
C GLU A 281 17.52 1.03 2.81
N SER A 282 17.74 1.26 1.51
CA SER A 282 18.05 0.19 0.54
C SER A 282 19.49 -0.31 0.60
N VAL A 283 20.28 0.11 1.61
CA VAL A 283 21.65 -0.35 1.81
C VAL A 283 21.63 -1.76 2.40
N ALA A 284 22.35 -2.70 1.77
CA ALA A 284 22.44 -4.08 2.25
C ALA A 284 22.95 -4.14 3.70
N GLY A 285 22.28 -4.93 4.54
CA GLY A 285 22.58 -5.04 5.97
C GLY A 285 22.07 -3.88 6.83
N SER A 286 21.57 -2.79 6.25
CA SER A 286 20.95 -1.71 7.00
C SER A 286 19.63 -2.16 7.62
N ARG A 287 19.37 -1.67 8.84
CA ARG A 287 18.10 -1.83 9.55
C ARG A 287 17.45 -0.49 9.85
N ARG A 288 17.86 0.54 9.12
CA ARG A 288 17.33 1.88 9.23
C ARG A 288 15.93 1.95 8.64
N CYS A 289 15.01 2.50 9.40
CA CYS A 289 13.60 2.49 9.09
C CYS A 289 12.94 3.83 9.45
N VAL A 290 12.00 4.24 8.60
CA VAL A 290 11.01 5.28 8.89
C VAL A 290 9.63 4.66 8.81
N VAL A 291 8.85 4.81 9.86
CA VAL A 291 7.42 4.47 9.88
C VAL A 291 6.63 5.76 9.94
N LEU A 292 5.90 6.06 8.86
CA LEU A 292 5.01 7.20 8.76
C LEU A 292 3.60 6.80 9.20
N PHE A 293 2.97 7.63 10.01
CA PHE A 293 1.59 7.42 10.44
C PHE A 293 0.97 8.71 10.99
N ARG A 294 -0.35 8.73 11.13
CA ARG A 294 -1.13 9.77 11.82
C ARG A 294 -1.59 9.24 13.15
N ASP A 295 -1.45 10.01 14.22
CA ASP A 295 -1.95 9.63 15.55
C ASP A 295 -2.52 10.83 16.31
N GLN A 296 -3.74 10.70 16.84
CA GLN A 296 -4.38 11.74 17.65
C GLN A 296 -3.60 12.05 18.93
N GLU A 297 -2.92 11.08 19.54
CA GLU A 297 -2.08 11.32 20.73
C GLU A 297 -0.91 12.25 20.43
N LEU A 298 -0.48 12.26 19.16
CA LEU A 298 0.61 13.10 18.66
C LEU A 298 0.08 14.30 17.88
N GLY A 299 -1.16 14.74 18.15
CA GLY A 299 -1.77 15.95 17.60
C GLY A 299 -2.49 15.77 16.25
N GLY A 300 -2.67 14.54 15.78
CA GLY A 300 -3.48 14.22 14.60
C GLY A 300 -2.83 14.55 13.25
N GLY A 301 -1.57 14.97 13.23
CA GLY A 301 -0.76 15.15 12.02
C GLY A 301 0.02 13.89 11.63
N ILE A 302 0.69 13.93 10.48
CA ILE A 302 1.62 12.88 10.06
C ILE A 302 2.90 12.98 10.90
N VAL A 303 3.31 11.86 11.47
CA VAL A 303 4.50 11.66 12.27
C VAL A 303 5.40 10.63 11.58
N ALA A 304 6.69 10.88 11.61
CA ALA A 304 7.73 9.91 11.27
C ALA A 304 8.35 9.35 12.55
N ALA A 305 8.20 8.05 12.78
CA ALA A 305 9.02 7.32 13.75
C ALA A 305 10.26 6.76 13.03
N VAL A 306 11.45 7.15 13.49
CA VAL A 306 12.73 6.82 12.86
C VAL A 306 13.53 5.94 13.80
N ALA A 307 14.09 4.85 13.27
CA ALA A 307 15.01 3.99 14.02
C ALA A 307 16.24 3.67 13.18
N SER A 308 17.40 3.59 13.84
CA SER A 308 18.63 3.08 13.22
C SER A 308 18.68 1.56 13.15
N ASP A 309 17.90 0.89 14.01
CA ASP A 309 17.65 -0.56 13.97
C ASP A 309 16.18 -0.82 14.32
N TYR A 310 15.36 -1.17 13.32
CA TYR A 310 13.94 -1.47 13.51
C TYR A 310 13.66 -2.71 14.37
N GLU A 311 14.66 -3.55 14.65
CA GLU A 311 14.50 -4.71 15.55
C GLU A 311 14.52 -4.29 17.03
N ARG A 312 15.24 -3.20 17.35
CA ARG A 312 15.57 -2.83 18.73
C ARG A 312 15.01 -1.47 19.16
N GLY A 313 14.76 -0.57 18.21
CA GLY A 313 14.65 0.85 18.53
C GLY A 313 15.99 1.40 19.06
N PRO A 314 16.02 2.53 19.78
CA PRO A 314 14.87 3.38 20.12
C PRO A 314 14.28 4.07 18.88
N TRP A 315 13.04 4.56 19.04
CA TRP A 315 12.33 5.33 18.03
C TRP A 315 12.42 6.83 18.35
N GLU A 316 12.88 7.63 17.39
CA GLU A 316 12.78 9.08 17.42
C GLU A 316 11.54 9.52 16.63
N PHE A 317 10.73 10.43 17.20
CA PHE A 317 9.47 10.86 16.59
C PHE A 317 9.58 12.29 16.09
N HIS A 318 9.26 12.49 14.81
CA HIS A 318 9.24 13.80 14.16
C HIS A 318 7.82 14.09 13.67
N ARG A 319 7.18 15.14 14.19
CA ARG A 319 5.93 15.64 13.62
C ARG A 319 6.24 16.34 12.30
N LEU A 320 5.71 15.81 11.20
CA LEU A 320 5.93 16.36 9.85
C LEU A 320 4.86 17.38 9.48
N THR A 321 3.62 17.21 9.96
CA THR A 321 2.51 18.11 9.62
C THR A 321 1.69 18.48 10.85
N ASP A 322 0.88 19.54 10.72
CA ASP A 322 -0.29 19.77 11.57
C ASP A 322 -1.37 18.69 11.32
N ALA A 323 -2.51 18.79 12.01
CA ALA A 323 -3.60 17.83 11.88
C ALA A 323 -4.12 17.70 10.43
N VAL A 324 -4.23 16.45 9.95
CA VAL A 324 -4.63 16.12 8.56
C VAL A 324 -6.00 15.43 8.49
N GLY A 325 -6.81 15.53 9.55
CA GLY A 325 -8.10 14.84 9.61
C GLY A 325 -7.90 13.32 9.60
N GLN A 326 -8.42 12.65 8.58
CA GLN A 326 -8.41 11.19 8.43
C GLN A 326 -7.46 10.69 7.32
N ALA A 327 -6.54 11.54 6.86
CA ALA A 327 -5.58 11.16 5.84
C ALA A 327 -4.57 10.11 6.35
N ASP A 328 -4.33 9.10 5.53
CA ASP A 328 -3.23 8.16 5.67
C ASP A 328 -1.97 8.73 4.97
N PRO A 329 -0.76 8.38 5.41
CA PRO A 329 0.48 8.81 4.75
C PRO A 329 0.59 8.24 3.33
N LEU A 330 0.97 9.09 2.38
CA LEU A 330 1.23 8.72 0.99
C LEU A 330 2.51 9.39 0.50
N VAL A 331 3.47 8.61 0.01
CA VAL A 331 4.80 9.12 -0.38
C VAL A 331 5.21 8.68 -1.76
N ASP A 332 6.19 9.41 -2.33
CA ASP A 332 6.90 8.96 -3.52
C ASP A 332 8.01 7.94 -3.14
N PHE A 333 7.72 6.65 -3.35
CA PHE A 333 8.66 5.56 -3.11
C PHE A 333 9.87 5.58 -4.06
N SER A 334 9.76 6.19 -5.24
CA SER A 334 10.89 6.29 -6.18
C SER A 334 11.91 7.31 -5.67
N ILE A 335 11.43 8.45 -5.14
CA ILE A 335 12.31 9.44 -4.49
C ILE A 335 12.94 8.90 -3.22
N TRP A 336 12.18 8.16 -2.41
CA TRP A 336 12.76 7.47 -1.25
C TRP A 336 13.94 6.58 -1.64
N ARG A 337 13.74 5.68 -2.62
CA ARG A 337 14.77 4.72 -3.05
C ARG A 337 16.01 5.38 -3.65
N GLN A 338 15.84 6.52 -4.34
CA GLN A 338 16.94 7.20 -5.03
C GLN A 338 17.68 8.20 -4.16
N GLN A 339 16.99 8.85 -3.21
CA GLN A 339 17.52 10.02 -2.51
C GLN A 339 17.42 9.93 -0.98
N SER A 340 16.78 8.88 -0.44
CA SER A 340 16.47 8.75 0.99
C SER A 340 15.74 9.98 1.55
N GLN A 341 14.87 10.56 0.73
CA GLN A 341 14.01 11.69 1.09
C GLN A 341 12.56 11.24 1.12
N VAL A 342 11.79 11.77 2.07
CA VAL A 342 10.36 11.61 2.15
C VAL A 342 9.70 12.76 1.40
N HIS A 343 9.03 12.45 0.29
CA HIS A 343 8.16 13.38 -0.41
C HIS A 343 6.72 12.94 -0.13
N LEU A 344 6.09 13.59 0.86
CA LEU A 344 4.79 13.24 1.42
C LEU A 344 3.68 14.10 0.80
N LEU A 345 2.70 13.45 0.16
CA LEU A 345 1.45 14.10 -0.23
C LEU A 345 0.60 14.29 1.04
N SER A 346 0.27 15.53 1.37
CA SER A 346 -0.49 15.88 2.56
C SER A 346 -1.71 16.71 2.18
N GLN A 347 -2.86 16.31 2.70
CA GLN A 347 -4.12 17.03 2.57
C GLN A 347 -4.96 16.76 3.82
N MET A 348 -5.67 17.76 4.34
CA MET A 348 -6.66 17.51 5.38
C MET A 348 -7.90 16.90 4.74
N THR A 349 -8.28 15.69 5.18
CA THR A 349 -9.46 14.99 4.68
C THR A 349 -10.46 14.71 5.79
N GLY A 350 -11.74 14.97 5.50
CA GLY A 350 -12.87 14.55 6.33
C GLY A 350 -13.27 13.12 6.00
N GLN A 351 -13.72 12.37 7.02
CA GLN A 351 -14.29 11.03 6.84
C GLN A 351 -15.16 10.72 8.05
N GLY A 352 -16.43 10.42 7.81
CA GLY A 352 -17.33 9.88 8.82
C GLY A 352 -17.11 8.38 9.03
N ASP A 353 -17.68 7.83 10.11
CA ASP A 353 -17.57 6.39 10.38
C ASP A 353 -18.61 5.57 9.59
N GLY A 354 -18.18 4.45 9.02
CA GLY A 354 -19.02 3.54 8.25
C GLY A 354 -19.49 4.16 6.93
N GLU A 355 -18.55 4.70 6.13
CA GLU A 355 -18.79 5.32 4.81
C GLU A 355 -19.65 6.61 4.84
N ARG A 356 -19.88 7.18 6.03
CA ARG A 356 -20.55 8.47 6.16
C ARG A 356 -19.65 9.59 5.69
N GLN A 357 -20.26 10.61 5.09
CA GLN A 357 -19.55 11.83 4.70
C GLN A 357 -19.46 12.81 5.86
N GLU A 358 -18.36 13.54 5.91
CA GLU A 358 -18.15 14.70 6.78
C GLU A 358 -18.16 15.95 5.88
N SER A 359 -18.93 16.97 6.26
CA SER A 359 -18.96 18.21 5.47
C SER A 359 -17.70 19.01 5.76
N VAL A 360 -16.79 19.03 4.80
CA VAL A 360 -15.52 19.74 4.87
C VAL A 360 -15.32 20.49 3.55
N GLU A 361 -14.95 21.76 3.64
CA GLU A 361 -14.58 22.55 2.46
C GLU A 361 -13.32 21.96 1.78
N PRO A 362 -13.18 22.05 0.45
CA PRO A 362 -11.98 21.60 -0.24
C PRO A 362 -10.71 22.20 0.38
N THR A 363 -9.78 21.34 0.78
CA THR A 363 -8.52 21.74 1.41
C THR A 363 -7.36 21.67 0.42
N GLN A 364 -6.32 22.46 0.68
CA GLN A 364 -5.14 22.49 -0.17
C GLN A 364 -4.37 21.17 -0.11
N VAL A 365 -4.02 20.63 -1.28
CA VAL A 365 -3.06 19.53 -1.43
C VAL A 365 -1.65 20.10 -1.38
N ARG A 366 -0.79 19.51 -0.55
CA ARG A 366 0.60 19.92 -0.35
C ARG A 366 1.54 18.76 -0.59
N LEU A 367 2.74 19.07 -1.08
CA LEU A 367 3.86 18.13 -1.09
C LEU A 367 4.88 18.62 -0.05
N LEU A 368 5.09 17.80 0.98
CA LEU A 368 6.11 18.05 1.99
C LEU A 368 7.38 17.27 1.63
N GLU A 369 8.51 17.96 1.58
CA GLU A 369 9.82 17.35 1.37
C GLU A 369 10.57 17.32 2.70
N TRP A 370 10.98 16.13 3.15
CA TRP A 370 11.70 15.94 4.38
C TRP A 370 12.91 15.02 4.16
N ARG A 371 14.08 15.50 4.57
CA ARG A 371 15.32 14.71 4.59
C ARG A 371 15.43 14.02 5.95
N VAL A 372 15.55 12.70 5.93
CA VAL A 372 15.69 11.90 7.14
C VAL A 372 17.05 12.19 7.79
N ALA A 373 17.02 12.53 9.07
CA ALA A 373 18.20 12.51 9.92
C ALA A 373 18.17 11.20 10.71
N TRP A 374 19.18 10.35 10.50
CA TRP A 374 19.24 9.06 11.19
C TRP A 374 19.73 9.23 12.63
N PRO A 375 19.08 8.57 13.62
CA PRO A 375 19.57 8.54 15.00
C PRO A 375 21.01 8.05 15.06
N SER A 376 21.82 8.65 15.93
CA SER A 376 23.19 8.16 16.16
C SER A 376 23.14 6.74 16.72
N VAL A 377 23.91 5.83 16.15
CA VAL A 377 24.09 4.48 16.72
C VAL A 377 24.86 4.67 18.03
N ARG A 378 24.19 4.47 19.17
CA ARG A 378 24.84 4.53 20.49
C ARG A 378 25.49 3.21 20.85
#